data_AF-A0A7S2C7M8-F1
#
_entry.id   AF-A0A7S2C7M8-F1
#
_cell.length_a   1.000
_cell.length_b   1.000
_cell.length_c   1.000
_cell.angle_alpha   90.00
_cell.angle_beta   90.00
_cell.angle_gamma   90.00
#
_symmetry.space_group_name_H-M   'P 1'
#
loop_
_entity.id
_entity.type
_entity.pdbx_description
1 polymer ?
#
loop_
_entity_poly.entity_id
_entity_poly.type
_entity_poly.pdbx_seq_one_letter_code
_entity_poly.pdbx_strand_id
1 'polypeptide(L)'
;GGGGGGGGGGGGGAASGDCAGSEPSDADGNAVNAVRIFFNSRNPADRLVGEDEGKLLVAQYAWDSASYPGNEFWVGALSASGDPAAACCSTIMELQNPDVNSEYVSGANMHFVQADLATGAVAVGKHSGPP
;
A
#
# COMPACT_ATOMS: atom_id res chain seq x y z
N GLY A 1 8.63 -14.18 64.32
CA GLY A 1 7.64 -13.74 63.31
C GLY A 1 8.26 -12.60 62.54
N GLY A 2 8.15 -12.49 61.22
CA GLY A 2 7.33 -13.19 60.25
C GLY A 2 7.19 -12.26 59.03
N GLY A 3 7.25 -12.83 57.82
CA GLY A 3 6.88 -12.23 56.53
C GLY A 3 7.84 -11.16 55.97
N GLY A 4 8.18 -11.10 54.67
CA GLY A 4 7.71 -11.83 53.49
C GLY A 4 7.69 -10.89 52.27
N GLY A 5 8.13 -11.39 51.10
CA GLY A 5 7.95 -10.79 49.77
C GLY A 5 9.21 -10.09 49.24
N GLY A 6 9.92 -10.54 48.18
CA GLY A 6 9.55 -11.49 47.12
C GLY A 6 8.87 -10.76 45.96
N GLY A 7 9.65 -10.32 44.98
CA GLY A 7 9.20 -9.79 43.69
C GLY A 7 10.39 -9.13 43.00
N GLY A 8 10.89 -9.56 41.85
CA GLY A 8 10.31 -10.38 40.80
C GLY A 8 10.84 -9.74 39.51
N GLY A 9 11.97 -10.25 39.02
CA GLY A 9 12.56 -9.78 37.77
C GLY A 9 11.62 -10.09 36.60
N GLY A 10 11.46 -9.13 35.71
CA GLY A 10 10.76 -9.29 34.44
C GLY A 10 11.54 -8.55 33.37
N GLY A 11 12.54 -9.23 32.79
CA GLY A 11 13.19 -8.78 31.57
C GLY A 11 12.17 -8.79 30.43
N GLY A 12 11.93 -7.62 29.85
CA GLY A 12 11.18 -7.49 28.60
C GLY A 12 12.00 -8.05 27.45
N GLY A 13 11.93 -9.36 27.25
CA GLY A 13 12.42 -10.02 26.05
C GLY A 13 11.54 -9.63 24.87
N ALA A 14 12.16 -8.99 23.87
CA ALA A 14 11.57 -8.84 22.54
C ALA A 14 11.23 -10.23 22.01
N ALA A 15 9.95 -10.53 21.87
CA ALA A 15 9.50 -11.73 21.19
C ALA A 15 9.75 -11.53 19.68
N SER A 16 10.87 -12.07 19.20
CA SER A 16 10.99 -12.53 17.83
C SER A 16 9.97 -13.65 17.64
N GLY A 17 8.83 -13.33 17.03
CA GLY A 17 7.77 -14.28 16.73
C GLY A 17 7.76 -14.58 15.24
N ASP A 18 8.20 -15.79 14.91
CA ASP A 18 8.09 -16.40 13.58
C ASP A 18 6.64 -16.52 13.12
N CYS A 19 6.45 -16.53 11.80
CA CYS A 19 5.16 -16.68 11.13
C CYS A 19 4.52 -18.05 11.46
N ALA A 20 3.60 -18.08 12.42
CA ALA A 20 2.63 -19.15 12.58
C ALA A 20 1.33 -18.58 13.15
N GLY A 21 0.33 -18.45 12.26
CA GLY A 21 -1.11 -18.31 12.55
C GLY A 21 -1.51 -17.48 13.77
N SER A 22 -1.87 -16.22 13.55
CA SER A 22 -2.91 -15.58 14.37
C SER A 22 -4.04 -15.15 13.47
N GLU A 23 -5.22 -15.70 13.73
CA GLU A 23 -6.49 -15.41 13.06
C GLU A 23 -6.75 -13.88 12.99
N PRO A 24 -7.36 -13.36 11.92
CA PRO A 24 -7.42 -11.93 11.66
C PRO A 24 -8.68 -11.27 12.19
N SER A 25 -8.51 -9.98 12.45
CA SER A 25 -9.17 -9.36 13.55
C SER A 25 -9.23 -7.84 13.26
N ASP A 26 -10.40 -7.21 13.42
CA ASP A 26 -10.57 -5.75 13.46
C ASP A 26 -9.74 -5.17 14.62
N ALA A 27 -9.91 -3.90 14.97
CA ALA A 27 -9.22 -3.35 16.14
C ALA A 27 -9.49 -4.15 17.44
N ASP A 28 -10.52 -5.00 17.46
CA ASP A 28 -10.95 -5.82 18.59
C ASP A 28 -10.76 -7.35 18.42
N GLY A 29 -10.50 -7.90 17.24
CA GLY A 29 -10.52 -9.37 17.08
C GLY A 29 -11.23 -9.96 15.87
N ASN A 30 -12.04 -9.19 15.13
CA ASN A 30 -13.04 -9.78 14.23
C ASN A 30 -12.81 -9.57 12.73
N ALA A 31 -13.04 -10.61 11.91
CA ALA A 31 -13.08 -10.44 10.46
C ALA A 31 -14.22 -9.49 10.04
N VAL A 32 -13.92 -8.47 9.23
CA VAL A 32 -14.93 -7.56 8.69
C VAL A 32 -15.41 -8.13 7.36
N ASN A 33 -16.65 -8.62 7.29
CA ASN A 33 -17.22 -9.20 6.06
C ASN A 33 -16.33 -10.29 5.42
N ALA A 34 -15.71 -11.16 6.24
CA ALA A 34 -14.72 -12.17 5.83
C ALA A 34 -13.37 -11.64 5.32
N VAL A 35 -13.12 -10.33 5.40
CA VAL A 35 -11.80 -9.74 5.13
C VAL A 35 -10.95 -9.75 6.38
N ARG A 36 -9.72 -10.22 6.20
CA ARG A 36 -8.70 -10.38 7.23
C ARG A 36 -7.83 -9.13 7.26
N ILE A 37 -7.89 -8.32 8.33
CA ILE A 37 -7.07 -7.10 8.47
C ILE A 37 -5.93 -7.38 9.45
N PHE A 38 -4.71 -6.97 9.09
CA PHE A 38 -3.52 -7.12 9.91
C PHE A 38 -2.77 -5.79 10.00
N PHE A 39 -2.39 -5.39 11.22
CA PHE A 39 -1.44 -4.29 11.44
C PHE A 39 -0.08 -4.87 11.78
N ASN A 40 0.90 -4.75 10.89
CA ASN A 40 2.25 -5.23 11.11
C ASN A 40 3.28 -4.40 10.29
N SER A 41 4.56 -4.61 10.58
CA SER A 41 5.68 -3.93 9.90
C SER A 41 6.38 -4.82 8.88
N ARG A 42 5.69 -5.80 8.28
CA ARG A 42 6.24 -6.65 7.22
C ARG A 42 6.59 -5.78 6.02
N ASN A 43 7.73 -6.05 5.37
CA ASN A 43 8.05 -5.40 4.11
C ASN A 43 6.95 -5.73 3.07
N PRO A 44 6.29 -4.71 2.47
CA PRO A 44 5.16 -4.94 1.57
C PRO A 44 5.49 -5.84 0.37
N ALA A 45 6.75 -5.82 -0.09
CA ALA A 45 7.20 -6.57 -1.26
C ALA A 45 7.67 -8.00 -0.96
N ASP A 46 7.74 -8.42 0.30
CA ASP A 46 8.16 -9.78 0.63
C ASP A 46 7.20 -10.81 0.02
N ARG A 47 7.66 -12.06 -0.16
CA ARG A 47 6.79 -13.15 -0.64
C ARG A 47 5.76 -13.55 0.43
N LEU A 48 4.54 -13.86 0.02
CA LEU A 48 3.53 -14.43 0.92
C LEU A 48 3.88 -15.89 1.26
N VAL A 49 3.75 -16.24 2.53
CA VAL A 49 4.09 -17.56 3.09
C VAL A 49 2.95 -18.08 3.97
N GLY A 50 2.98 -19.36 4.33
CA GLY A 50 1.98 -19.97 5.20
C GLY A 50 0.59 -19.98 4.57
N GLU A 51 -0.42 -19.54 5.31
CA GLU A 51 -1.83 -19.54 4.85
C GLU A 51 -2.11 -18.60 3.66
N ASP A 52 -1.21 -17.67 3.40
CA ASP A 52 -1.32 -16.71 2.30
C ASP A 52 -0.45 -17.09 1.09
N GLU A 53 0.28 -18.21 1.15
CA GLU A 53 1.09 -18.68 0.02
C GLU A 53 0.22 -18.91 -1.22
N GLY A 54 0.71 -18.44 -2.38
CA GLY A 54 0.02 -18.56 -3.67
C GLY A 54 -1.06 -17.51 -3.93
N LYS A 55 -1.38 -16.62 -2.97
CA LYS A 55 -2.27 -15.48 -3.20
C LYS A 55 -1.58 -14.38 -4.01
N LEU A 56 -2.37 -13.55 -4.70
CA LEU A 56 -1.88 -12.35 -5.38
C LEU A 56 -1.52 -11.29 -4.34
N LEU A 57 -0.25 -10.92 -4.26
CA LEU A 57 0.21 -9.80 -3.45
C LEU A 57 -0.08 -8.49 -4.17
N VAL A 58 -0.90 -7.64 -3.56
CA VAL A 58 -1.18 -6.27 -4.03
C VAL A 58 -0.72 -5.30 -2.95
N ALA A 59 0.23 -4.44 -3.29
CA ALA A 59 0.71 -3.37 -2.41
C ALA A 59 0.15 -2.03 -2.87
N GLN A 60 -0.26 -1.20 -1.90
CA GLN A 60 -0.63 0.19 -2.12
C GLN A 60 0.48 1.08 -1.54
N TYR A 61 0.72 2.22 -2.16
CA TYR A 61 1.68 3.22 -1.68
C TYR A 61 0.95 4.55 -1.46
N ALA A 62 1.40 5.31 -0.46
CA ALA A 62 0.96 6.69 -0.31
C ALA A 62 1.48 7.50 -1.49
N TRP A 63 0.77 8.54 -1.91
CA TRP A 63 1.25 9.42 -2.97
C TRP A 63 0.96 10.86 -2.59
N ASP A 64 1.98 11.70 -2.67
CA ASP A 64 1.85 13.13 -2.43
C ASP A 64 1.19 13.82 -3.64
N SER A 65 0.07 14.49 -3.38
CA SER A 65 -0.65 15.26 -4.40
C SER A 65 0.27 16.32 -5.02
N ALA A 66 0.29 16.38 -6.37
CA ALA A 66 1.12 17.28 -7.20
C ALA A 66 2.59 16.88 -7.42
N SER A 67 2.96 15.63 -7.14
CA SER A 67 4.24 15.04 -7.56
C SER A 67 4.05 14.01 -8.67
N TYR A 68 5.11 13.62 -9.38
CA TYR A 68 5.08 12.36 -10.15
C TYR A 68 5.07 11.17 -9.20
N PRO A 69 4.50 10.01 -9.60
CA PRO A 69 4.64 8.78 -8.83
C PRO A 69 6.11 8.52 -8.47
N GLY A 70 6.36 8.18 -7.21
CA GLY A 70 7.71 8.04 -6.66
C GLY A 70 8.33 9.31 -6.06
N ASN A 71 7.68 10.48 -6.19
CA ASN A 71 8.02 11.80 -5.62
C ASN A 71 9.48 11.98 -5.16
N GLU A 72 9.79 11.61 -3.91
CA GLU A 72 11.11 11.77 -3.29
C GLU A 72 12.25 11.08 -4.05
N PHE A 73 11.93 10.05 -4.83
CA PHE A 73 12.85 9.44 -5.79
C PHE A 73 13.44 10.48 -6.75
N TRP A 74 12.61 11.38 -7.29
CA TRP A 74 13.02 12.36 -8.30
C TRP A 74 14.02 13.39 -7.78
N VAL A 75 14.03 13.63 -6.47
CA VAL A 75 14.97 14.53 -5.80
C VAL A 75 16.10 13.79 -5.07
N GLY A 76 16.22 12.47 -5.28
CA GLY A 76 17.28 11.63 -4.71
C GLY A 76 17.09 11.27 -3.23
N ALA A 77 15.91 11.50 -2.67
CA ALA A 77 15.58 11.21 -1.27
C ALA A 77 15.06 9.77 -1.10
N LEU A 78 15.91 8.79 -1.41
CA LEU A 78 15.56 7.37 -1.49
C LEU A 78 15.17 6.70 -0.16
N SER A 79 15.45 7.36 0.97
CA SER A 79 15.17 6.86 2.33
C SER A 79 14.02 7.57 3.03
N ALA A 80 13.32 8.48 2.35
CA ALA A 80 12.41 9.43 2.98
C ALA A 80 11.00 8.88 3.24
N SER A 81 10.50 7.93 2.43
CA SER A 81 9.12 7.46 2.52
C SER A 81 8.85 6.16 1.73
N GLY A 82 7.57 5.78 1.60
CA GLY A 82 7.11 4.65 0.81
C GLY A 82 7.16 4.87 -0.70
N ASP A 83 7.21 6.11 -1.17
CA ASP A 83 7.22 6.50 -2.59
C ASP A 83 8.50 6.02 -3.31
N PRO A 84 9.73 6.26 -2.79
CA PRO A 84 10.93 5.69 -3.39
C PRO A 84 10.96 4.16 -3.29
N ALA A 85 10.35 3.57 -2.25
CA ALA A 85 10.24 2.11 -2.16
C ALA A 85 9.32 1.55 -3.26
N ALA A 86 8.18 2.19 -3.52
CA ALA A 86 7.27 1.85 -4.61
C ALA A 86 7.92 2.04 -5.98
N ALA A 87 8.68 3.12 -6.17
CA ALA A 87 9.47 3.36 -7.38
C ALA A 87 10.52 2.26 -7.62
N CYS A 88 11.20 1.80 -6.57
CA CYS A 88 12.25 0.78 -6.70
C CYS A 88 11.73 -0.65 -6.87
N CYS A 89 10.54 -0.98 -6.36
CA CYS A 89 9.99 -2.33 -6.40
C CYS A 89 8.95 -2.56 -7.51
N SER A 90 8.66 -1.54 -8.32
CA SER A 90 7.67 -1.59 -9.40
C SER A 90 8.11 -0.80 -10.63
N THR A 91 7.25 -0.73 -11.64
CA THR A 91 7.50 0.00 -12.91
C THR A 91 6.79 1.36 -12.96
N ILE A 92 6.30 1.88 -11.82
CA ILE A 92 5.52 3.14 -11.80
C ILE A 92 6.27 4.32 -12.42
N MET A 93 7.60 4.32 -12.29
CA MET A 93 8.48 5.37 -12.80
C MET A 93 8.52 5.43 -14.32
N GLU A 94 8.39 4.28 -14.96
CA GLU A 94 8.39 4.16 -16.41
C GLU A 94 6.98 4.30 -16.95
N LEU A 95 6.01 3.64 -16.32
CA LEU A 95 4.66 3.54 -16.87
C LEU A 95 3.81 4.79 -16.63
N GLN A 96 4.02 5.50 -15.52
CA GLN A 96 3.14 6.60 -15.08
C GLN A 96 3.80 7.98 -15.18
N ASN A 97 5.04 8.07 -15.67
CA ASN A 97 5.70 9.34 -15.92
C ASN A 97 5.44 9.81 -17.37
N PRO A 98 4.80 10.98 -17.59
CA PRO A 98 4.53 11.52 -18.93
C PRO A 98 5.79 11.95 -19.71
N ASP A 99 6.90 12.24 -19.04
CA ASP A 99 8.17 12.57 -19.68
C ASP A 99 8.89 11.31 -20.22
N VAL A 100 8.64 10.15 -19.62
CA VAL A 100 9.20 8.85 -20.03
C VAL A 100 8.26 8.12 -20.97
N ASN A 101 6.98 8.02 -20.60
CA ASN A 101 5.92 7.36 -21.36
C ASN A 101 4.98 8.40 -22.00
N SER A 102 5.57 9.27 -22.82
CA SER A 102 4.88 10.38 -23.46
C SER A 102 3.82 9.95 -24.49
N GLU A 103 3.96 8.75 -25.06
CA GLU A 103 2.97 8.22 -26.00
C GLU A 103 1.67 7.81 -25.31
N TYR A 104 1.74 7.15 -24.15
CA TYR A 104 0.57 6.57 -23.49
C TYR A 104 0.06 7.42 -22.32
N VAL A 105 0.94 8.08 -21.56
CA VAL A 105 0.58 9.01 -20.48
C VAL A 105 0.54 10.42 -21.03
N SER A 106 -0.53 10.73 -21.77
CA SER A 106 -0.71 12.04 -22.40
C SER A 106 -2.16 12.50 -22.35
N GLY A 107 -2.38 13.81 -22.51
CA GLY A 107 -3.72 14.40 -22.59
C GLY A 107 -4.55 13.81 -23.74
N ALA A 108 -3.91 13.40 -24.83
CA ALA A 108 -4.58 12.74 -25.95
C ALA A 108 -5.19 11.38 -25.59
N ASN A 109 -4.70 10.71 -24.54
CA ASN A 109 -5.26 9.45 -24.03
C ASN A 109 -6.14 9.64 -22.80
N MET A 110 -6.45 10.88 -22.42
CA MET A 110 -7.37 11.17 -21.33
C MET A 110 -8.81 10.85 -21.71
N HIS A 111 -9.46 10.05 -20.87
CA HIS A 111 -10.89 9.78 -20.93
C HIS A 111 -11.59 10.41 -19.74
N PHE A 112 -12.76 11.01 -19.98
CA PHE A 112 -13.62 11.51 -18.91
C PHE A 112 -14.87 10.65 -18.84
N VAL A 113 -15.27 10.30 -17.62
CA VAL A 113 -16.48 9.54 -17.35
C VAL A 113 -17.44 10.48 -16.66
N GLN A 114 -18.59 10.72 -17.29
CA GLN A 114 -19.66 11.54 -16.76
C GLN A 114 -20.83 10.65 -16.38
N ALA A 115 -21.19 10.66 -15.09
CA ALA A 115 -22.38 9.98 -14.60
C ALA A 115 -23.52 10.99 -14.44
N ASP A 116 -24.68 10.68 -15.00
CA ASP A 116 -25.93 11.34 -14.66
C ASP A 116 -26.50 10.67 -13.41
N LEU A 117 -26.45 11.41 -12.30
CA LEU A 117 -26.91 10.94 -11.00
C LEU A 117 -28.43 10.75 -10.93
N ALA A 118 -29.20 11.39 -11.80
CA ALA A 118 -30.67 11.28 -11.79
C ALA A 118 -31.16 10.06 -12.57
N THR A 119 -30.49 9.71 -13.66
CA THR A 119 -30.87 8.57 -14.53
C THR A 119 -30.02 7.33 -14.31
N GLY A 120 -28.88 7.46 -13.63
CA GLY A 120 -27.87 6.40 -13.50
C GLY A 120 -27.09 6.13 -14.80
N ALA A 121 -27.30 6.93 -15.84
CA ALA A 121 -26.59 6.76 -17.11
C ALA A 121 -25.11 7.19 -16.96
N VAL A 122 -24.20 6.43 -17.57
CA VAL A 122 -22.78 6.72 -17.59
C VAL A 122 -22.33 6.93 -19.03
N ALA A 123 -21.75 8.08 -19.32
CA ALA A 123 -21.15 8.42 -20.60
C ALA A 123 -19.63 8.47 -20.47
N VAL A 124 -18.92 7.92 -21.46
CA VAL A 124 -17.47 7.98 -21.54
C VAL A 124 -17.09 8.82 -22.76
N GLY A 125 -16.32 9.88 -22.55
CA GLY A 125 -15.78 10.72 -23.61
C GLY A 125 -14.25 10.66 -23.65
N LYS A 126 -13.67 11.10 -24.77
CA LYS A 126 -12.22 11.22 -24.97
C LYS A 126 -11.87 12.68 -25.19
N HIS A 127 -10.77 13.15 -24.59
CA HIS A 127 -10.23 14.47 -24.89
C HIS A 127 -9.75 14.53 -26.34
N SER A 128 -10.21 15.54 -27.09
CA SER A 128 -9.91 15.71 -28.53
C SER A 128 -9.11 16.98 -28.84
N GLY A 129 -8.47 17.60 -27.83
CA GLY A 129 -7.62 18.77 -28.01
C GLY A 129 -6.23 18.44 -28.57
N PRO A 130 -5.49 19.44 -29.08
CA PRO A 130 -4.08 19.26 -29.44
C PRO A 130 -3.25 18.85 -28.22
N PRO A 131 -2.11 18.14 -28.43
CA PRO A 131 -1.20 17.74 -27.34
C PRO A 131 -0.59 18.95 -26.62
#